data_AF-A0A327VK63-F1
#
_entry.id   AF-A0A327VK63-F1
#
_cell.length_a   1.000
_cell.length_b   1.000
_cell.length_c   1.000
_cell.angle_alpha   90.00
_cell.angle_beta   90.00
_cell.angle_gamma   90.00
#
_symmetry.space_group_name_H-M   'P 1'
#
loop_
_entity.id
_entity.type
_entity.pdbx_description
1 polymer ?
#
loop_
_entity_poly.entity_id
_entity_poly.type
_entity_poly.pdbx_seq_one_letter_code
_entity_poly.pdbx_strand_id
1 'polypeptide(L)' 'MLCVGGGGCNHSNGEFTVNKLTADASGQITALALTFEQHCEGADPALRGTIHYFA' A
#
# COMPACT_ATOMS: atom_id res chain seq x y z
N MET A 1 -24.44 12.22 6.99
CA MET A 1 -23.09 11.70 6.76
C MET A 1 -22.57 12.33 5.47
N LEU A 2 -21.85 13.45 5.56
CA LEU A 2 -21.24 14.05 4.37
C LEU A 2 -20.07 13.16 3.94
N CYS A 3 -20.13 12.59 2.74
CA CYS A 3 -18.94 12.22 2.00
C CYS A 3 -18.31 13.55 1.54
N VAL A 4 -17.50 14.17 2.40
CA VAL A 4 -16.64 15.29 1.97
C VAL A 4 -15.74 14.76 0.86
N GLY A 5 -15.76 15.48 -0.25
CA GLY A 5 -15.47 14.98 -1.59
C GLY A 5 -14.13 14.27 -1.74
N GLY A 6 -14.03 13.54 -2.86
CA GLY A 6 -12.81 12.89 -3.35
C GLY A 6 -11.65 13.85 -3.59
N GLY A 7 -11.12 14.41 -2.51
CA GLY A 7 -9.80 14.99 -2.46
C GLY A 7 -8.81 13.85 -2.61
N GLY A 8 -8.19 13.78 -3.79
CA GLY A 8 -7.06 12.90 -3.99
C GLY A 8 -5.90 13.30 -3.08
N CYS A 9 -5.02 12.34 -2.83
CA CYS A 9 -3.74 12.62 -2.20
C CYS A 9 -2.74 13.00 -3.28
N ASN A 10 -2.14 14.19 -3.22
CA ASN A 10 -1.11 14.60 -4.18
C ASN A 10 0.26 14.12 -3.74
N HIS A 11 0.50 14.07 -2.42
CA HIS A 11 1.73 13.55 -1.84
C HIS A 11 1.44 12.54 -0.73
N SER A 12 1.94 11.32 -0.92
CA SER A 12 1.84 10.22 0.03
C SER A 12 3.23 9.84 0.52
N ASN A 13 3.40 9.75 1.83
CA ASN A 13 4.61 9.22 2.46
C ASN A 13 4.25 8.17 3.53
N GLY A 14 5.22 7.39 3.96
CA GLY A 14 5.01 6.31 4.91
C GLY A 14 5.94 5.12 4.66
N GLU A 15 5.57 3.97 5.20
CA GLU A 15 6.38 2.76 5.18
C GLU A 15 5.57 1.57 4.72
N PHE A 16 6.24 0.58 4.13
CA PHE A 16 5.66 -0.72 3.87
C PHE A 16 6.63 -1.83 4.28
N THR A 17 6.07 -2.94 4.71
CA THR A 17 6.80 -4.16 5.05
C THR A 17 6.38 -5.26 4.10
N VAL A 18 7.36 -5.85 3.40
CA VAL A 18 7.12 -7.03 2.57
C VAL A 18 7.12 -8.27 3.45
N ASN A 19 5.94 -8.87 3.65
CA ASN A 19 5.79 -10.08 4.45
C ASN A 19 6.07 -11.35 3.63
N LYS A 20 5.80 -11.32 2.32
CA LYS A 20 6.09 -12.43 1.40
C LYS A 20 6.39 -11.89 0.01
N LEU A 21 7.42 -12.44 -0.62
CA LEU A 21 7.74 -12.23 -2.03
C LEU A 21 8.11 -13.56 -2.66
N THR A 22 7.51 -13.90 -3.79
CA THR A 22 7.86 -15.09 -4.56
C THR A 22 8.06 -14.69 -6.01
N ALA A 23 9.11 -15.22 -6.62
CA ALA A 23 9.44 -15.02 -8.02
C ALA A 23 9.63 -16.36 -8.72
N ASP A 24 9.36 -16.41 -10.02
CA ASP A 24 9.70 -17.56 -10.85
C ASP A 24 11.21 -17.56 -11.22
N ALA A 25 11.62 -18.56 -12.00
CA ALA A 25 13.01 -18.71 -12.44
C ALA A 25 13.51 -17.56 -13.34
N SER A 26 12.61 -16.80 -13.96
CA SER A 26 12.93 -15.61 -14.75
C SER A 26 13.01 -14.32 -13.92
N GLY A 27 12.63 -14.39 -12.63
CA GLY A 27 12.58 -13.26 -11.71
C GLY A 27 11.24 -12.51 -11.71
N GLN A 28 10.21 -13.00 -12.42
CA GLN A 28 8.89 -12.40 -12.41
C GLN A 28 8.21 -12.67 -11.07
N ILE A 29 7.68 -11.63 -10.41
CA ILE A 29 6.94 -11.79 -9.15
C ILE A 29 5.62 -12.51 -9.40
N THR A 30 5.46 -13.66 -8.75
CA THR A 30 4.27 -14.52 -8.83
C THR A 30 3.39 -14.43 -7.59
N ALA A 31 3.93 -13.99 -6.45
CA ALA A 31 3.16 -13.69 -5.25
C ALA A 31 3.79 -12.58 -4.42
N LEU A 32 2.95 -11.71 -3.84
CA LEU A 32 3.36 -10.64 -2.95
C LEU A 32 2.34 -10.51 -1.81
N ALA A 33 2.82 -10.43 -0.58
CA ALA A 33 2.02 -9.97 0.55
C ALA A 33 2.79 -8.87 1.28
N LEU A 34 2.15 -7.73 1.52
CA LEU A 34 2.74 -6.61 2.24
C LEU A 34 1.72 -5.89 3.12
N THR A 35 2.21 -5.25 4.17
CA THR A 35 1.47 -4.29 4.99
C THR A 35 2.04 -2.90 4.76
N PHE A 36 1.19 -1.87 4.78
CA PHE A 36 1.63 -0.49 4.60
C PHE A 36 0.95 0.47 5.56
N GLU A 37 1.65 1.57 5.82
CA GLU A 37 1.17 2.79 6.45
C GLU A 37 1.39 3.94 5.48
N GLN A 38 0.34 4.74 5.28
CA GLN A 38 0.34 5.91 4.41
C GLN A 38 -0.17 7.12 5.17
N HIS A 39 0.60 8.19 5.14
CA HIS A 39 0.16 9.52 5.48
C HIS A 39 -0.09 10.31 4.20
N CYS A 40 -1.27 10.90 4.10
CA CYS A 40 -1.61 11.77 3.00
C CYS A 40 -1.26 13.22 3.36
N GLU A 41 -0.43 13.88 2.58
CA GLU A 41 0.10 15.22 2.87
C GLU A 41 0.81 15.31 4.25
N GLY A 42 1.37 14.18 4.72
CA GLY A 42 1.93 14.06 6.06
C GLY A 42 0.90 14.15 7.20
N ALA A 43 -0.40 14.07 6.89
CA ALA A 43 -1.46 14.18 7.87
C ALA A 43 -1.67 12.90 8.67
N ASP A 44 -2.17 13.09 9.90
CA ASP A 44 -2.69 12.04 10.77
C ASP A 44 -4.21 12.08 10.84
N PRO A 45 -4.89 10.92 10.99
CA PRO A 45 -4.30 9.59 11.18
C PRO A 45 -3.88 8.93 9.85
N ALA A 46 -2.82 8.14 9.90
CA ALA A 46 -2.36 7.34 8.76
C ALA A 46 -3.39 6.27 8.31
N LEU A 47 -3.52 6.09 7.01
CA LEU A 47 -4.17 4.94 6.40
C LEU A 47 -3.26 3.71 6.54
N ARG A 48 -3.81 2.61 7.05
CA ARG A 48 -3.08 1.34 7.18
C ARG A 48 -3.79 0.25 6.38
N GLY A 49 -3.03 -0.60 5.71
CA GLY A 49 -3.61 -1.63 4.86
C GLY A 49 -2.69 -2.81 4.61
N THR A 50 -3.26 -3.81 3.95
CA THR A 50 -2.55 -5.03 3.54
C THR A 50 -2.86 -5.27 2.06
N ILE A 51 -1.83 -5.63 1.29
CA ILE A 51 -1.95 -6.00 -0.10
C ILE A 51 -1.58 -7.47 -0.24
N HIS A 52 -2.42 -8.22 -0.94
CA HIS A 52 -2.16 -9.59 -1.35
C HIS A 52 -2.30 -9.68 -2.87
N TYR A 53 -1.27 -10.21 -3.52
CA TYR A 53 -1.22 -10.45 -4.95
C TYR A 53 -0.75 -11.87 -5.22
N PHE A 54 -1.37 -12.50 -6.22
CA PHE A 54 -1.02 -13.81 -6.75
C PHE A 54 -1.31 -13.80 -8.26
N ALA A 55 -0.33 -14.21 -9.06
CA ALA A 55 -0.38 -14.24 -10.52
C ALA A 55 -1.02 -15.52 -11.07
#